data_AF-X6KQY0-F1
#
_entry.id   AF-X6KQY0-F1
#
_cell.length_a   1.000
_cell.length_b   1.000
_cell.length_c   1.000
_cell.angle_alpha   90.00
_cell.angle_beta   90.00
_cell.angle_gamma   90.00
#
_symmetry.space_group_name_H-M   'P 1'
#
loop_
_entity.id
_entity.type
_entity.pdbx_description
1 polymer ?
#
loop_
_entity_poly.entity_id
_entity_poly.type
_entity_poly.pdbx_seq_one_letter_code
_entity_poly.pdbx_strand_id
1 'polypeptide(L)'
;MMIRKTAKTAPATRSLTEREAAALTVRIRKAVDNVWALLLEAQEREAWKALRHATWEAYVKAEFAMSRRNSYRLLDLGRVVREIEDFVPHAAQITQRDAAAIKDDLPAVKAEIVARIDRGAEPAKAATDVIAEKRAAKDKAKVDHDRQREQSRAALPDAVKQHVTTRGVAKTKADGSNVETVDRVSELEERVRGLEADNASLKAENAKFADMWVQYQQGGFEAVIAGKDEEIRTLNARLIQESEDKAGWMKRAKGWQKRATDLGWSGDVVIPLDPRSSDDEVISLG
;
A
#
# COMPACT_ATOMS: atom_id res chain seq x y z
N MET A 1 -10.03 -10.25 -32.19
CA MET A 1 -9.82 -9.46 -30.95
C MET A 1 -10.60 -10.13 -29.82
N MET A 2 -9.96 -11.03 -29.07
CA MET A 2 -10.64 -11.79 -27.99
C MET A 2 -10.34 -11.15 -26.65
N ILE A 3 -11.35 -10.48 -26.07
CA ILE A 3 -11.31 -9.90 -24.74
C ILE A 3 -11.38 -11.04 -23.72
N ARG A 4 -10.25 -11.36 -23.07
CA ARG A 4 -10.24 -12.28 -21.93
C ARG A 4 -10.86 -11.57 -20.73
N LYS A 5 -12.10 -11.93 -20.44
CA LYS A 5 -12.87 -11.52 -19.26
C LYS A 5 -12.12 -11.99 -18.00
N THR A 6 -11.53 -11.07 -17.26
CA THR A 6 -10.92 -11.35 -15.94
C THR A 6 -12.02 -11.81 -14.98
N ALA A 7 -11.95 -13.07 -14.56
CA ALA A 7 -12.87 -13.62 -13.59
C ALA A 7 -12.67 -12.93 -12.23
N LYS A 8 -13.69 -12.21 -11.78
CA LYS A 8 -13.82 -11.63 -10.45
C LYS A 8 -13.83 -12.77 -9.42
N THR A 9 -12.77 -12.88 -8.62
CA THR A 9 -12.64 -13.91 -7.58
C THR A 9 -13.72 -13.70 -6.51
N ALA A 10 -14.66 -14.65 -6.42
CA ALA A 10 -15.64 -14.69 -5.34
C ALA A 10 -14.94 -15.04 -4.00
N PRO A 11 -15.43 -14.56 -2.84
CA PRO A 11 -14.86 -14.92 -1.55
C PRO A 11 -15.01 -16.42 -1.29
N ALA A 12 -13.93 -17.06 -0.83
CA ALA A 12 -13.88 -18.50 -0.58
C ALA A 12 -14.82 -18.90 0.56
N THR A 13 -15.98 -19.45 0.22
CA THR A 13 -17.08 -19.81 1.15
C THR A 13 -16.97 -21.21 1.76
N ARG A 14 -15.92 -21.99 1.45
CA ARG A 14 -15.68 -23.31 2.07
C ARG A 14 -14.39 -23.33 2.87
N SER A 15 -14.43 -24.00 4.03
CA SER A 15 -13.25 -24.32 4.81
C SER A 15 -12.26 -25.15 3.98
N LEU A 16 -10.96 -24.92 4.21
CA LEU A 16 -9.89 -25.68 3.57
C LEU A 16 -9.94 -27.14 4.02
N THR A 17 -9.72 -28.06 3.09
CA THR A 17 -9.39 -29.45 3.45
C THR A 17 -7.99 -29.50 4.07
N GLU A 18 -7.66 -30.57 4.81
CA GLU A 18 -6.34 -30.74 5.42
C GLU A 18 -5.19 -30.62 4.40
N ARG A 19 -5.35 -31.24 3.22
CA ARG A 19 -4.35 -31.16 2.15
C ARG A 19 -4.16 -29.73 1.63
N GLU A 20 -5.24 -28.98 1.49
CA GLU A 20 -5.19 -27.58 1.05
C GLU A 20 -4.59 -26.67 2.11
N ALA A 21 -4.91 -26.90 3.38
CA ALA A 21 -4.32 -26.20 4.51
C ALA A 21 -2.81 -26.49 4.61
N ALA A 22 -2.39 -27.74 4.45
CA ALA A 22 -0.98 -28.12 4.42
C ALA A 22 -0.23 -27.44 3.25
N ALA A 23 -0.81 -27.46 2.04
CA ALA A 23 -0.23 -26.80 0.87
C ALA A 23 -0.14 -25.27 1.05
N LEU A 24 -1.18 -24.64 1.61
CA LEU A 24 -1.18 -23.21 1.94
C LEU A 24 -0.09 -22.89 2.97
N THR A 25 0.05 -23.72 4.01
CA THR A 25 1.06 -23.54 5.05
C THR A 25 2.48 -23.63 4.49
N VAL A 26 2.75 -24.56 3.56
CA VAL A 26 4.05 -24.65 2.87
C VAL A 26 4.32 -23.39 2.05
N ARG A 27 3.32 -22.86 1.34
CA ARG A 27 3.46 -21.60 0.60
C ARG A 27 3.74 -20.40 1.51
N ILE A 28 3.02 -20.31 2.64
CA ILE A 28 3.26 -19.25 3.63
C ILE A 28 4.68 -19.35 4.16
N ARG A 29 5.15 -20.54 4.52
CA ARG A 29 6.52 -20.77 4.99
C ARG A 29 7.55 -20.27 3.97
N LYS A 30 7.43 -20.68 2.71
CA LYS A 30 8.31 -20.19 1.63
C LYS A 30 8.26 -18.67 1.46
N ALA A 31 7.06 -18.07 1.54
CA ALA A 31 6.92 -16.63 1.44
C ALA A 31 7.63 -15.92 2.60
N VAL A 32 7.45 -16.41 3.84
CA VAL A 32 8.11 -15.88 5.04
C VAL A 32 9.63 -16.05 4.97
N ASP A 33 10.11 -17.20 4.50
CA ASP A 33 11.54 -17.45 4.27
C ASP A 33 12.10 -16.47 3.21
N ASN A 34 11.32 -16.11 2.19
CA ASN A 34 11.75 -15.12 1.21
C ASN A 34 11.74 -13.67 1.74
N VAL A 35 10.97 -13.36 2.78
CA VAL A 35 10.86 -11.97 3.29
C VAL A 35 12.19 -11.46 3.82
N TRP A 36 12.92 -12.26 4.61
CA TRP A 36 14.20 -11.80 5.16
C TRP A 36 15.24 -11.59 4.05
N ALA A 37 15.22 -12.43 3.00
CA ALA A 37 16.16 -12.34 1.89
C ALA A 37 15.94 -11.04 1.10
N LEU A 38 14.67 -10.73 0.79
CA LEU A 38 14.28 -9.49 0.11
C LEU A 38 14.55 -8.25 0.95
N LEU A 39 14.32 -8.31 2.27
CA LEU A 39 14.65 -7.21 3.17
C LEU A 39 16.16 -6.97 3.26
N LEU A 40 16.94 -8.04 3.30
CA LEU A 40 18.41 -7.93 3.31
C LEU A 40 18.92 -7.31 2.01
N GLU A 41 18.43 -7.77 0.86
CA GLU A 41 18.75 -7.16 -0.43
C GLU A 41 18.34 -5.69 -0.47
N ALA A 42 17.11 -5.35 -0.03
CA ALA A 42 16.63 -3.98 0.02
C ALA A 42 17.49 -3.09 0.94
N GLN A 43 18.03 -3.65 2.02
CA GLN A 43 18.92 -2.93 2.94
C GLN A 43 20.31 -2.72 2.34
N GLU A 44 20.90 -3.76 1.75
CA GLU A 44 22.23 -3.74 1.12
C GLU A 44 22.26 -2.86 -0.13
N ARG A 45 21.19 -2.87 -0.92
CA ARG A 45 21.04 -2.04 -2.13
C ARG A 45 20.42 -0.66 -1.86
N GLU A 46 20.27 -0.31 -0.59
CA GLU A 46 19.79 1.00 -0.14
C GLU A 46 18.44 1.43 -0.77
N ALA A 47 17.49 0.49 -0.92
CA ALA A 47 16.18 0.74 -1.53
C ALA A 47 15.44 1.94 -0.88
N TRP A 48 15.62 2.12 0.43
CA TRP A 48 15.09 3.26 1.17
C TRP A 48 15.58 4.61 0.65
N LYS A 49 16.85 4.73 0.25
CA LYS A 49 17.38 5.96 -0.36
C LYS A 49 16.83 6.16 -1.78
N ALA A 50 16.78 5.09 -2.57
CA ALA A 50 16.24 5.14 -3.93
C ALA A 50 14.77 5.60 -3.96
N LEU A 51 14.00 5.19 -2.94
CA LEU A 51 12.61 5.60 -2.73
C LEU A 51 12.45 6.88 -1.90
N ARG A 52 13.55 7.61 -1.62
CA ARG A 52 13.58 8.91 -0.92
C ARG A 52 13.06 8.87 0.52
N HIS A 53 13.13 7.72 1.18
CA HIS A 53 12.95 7.62 2.62
C HIS A 53 14.20 8.13 3.33
N ALA A 54 14.03 8.90 4.42
CA ALA A 54 15.16 9.50 5.14
C ALA A 54 16.00 8.48 5.92
N THR A 55 15.41 7.35 6.31
CA THR A 55 16.09 6.27 7.02
C THR A 55 15.49 4.92 6.64
N TRP A 56 16.23 3.83 6.90
CA TRP A 56 15.71 2.46 6.82
C TRP A 56 14.43 2.28 7.66
N GLU A 57 14.38 2.88 8.85
CA GLU A 57 13.23 2.80 9.75
C GLU A 57 11.98 3.47 9.16
N ALA A 58 12.15 4.63 8.53
CA ALA A 58 11.06 5.31 7.83
C ALA A 58 10.51 4.45 6.68
N TYR A 59 11.40 3.82 5.90
CA TYR A 59 11.03 2.91 4.82
C TYR A 59 10.22 1.70 5.31
N VAL A 60 10.72 0.95 6.30
CA VAL A 60 10.01 -0.26 6.75
C VAL A 60 8.71 0.04 7.49
N LYS A 61 8.61 1.21 8.12
CA LYS A 61 7.36 1.68 8.74
C LYS A 61 6.33 2.07 7.68
N ALA A 62 6.74 2.81 6.65
CA ALA A 62 5.85 3.30 5.60
C ALA A 62 5.37 2.20 4.66
N GLU A 63 6.29 1.34 4.18
CA GLU A 63 5.98 0.37 3.13
C GLU A 63 5.42 -0.96 3.66
N PHE A 64 5.80 -1.35 4.89
CA PHE A 64 5.49 -2.68 5.43
C PHE A 64 4.79 -2.67 6.79
N ALA A 65 4.46 -1.49 7.33
CA ALA A 65 3.91 -1.34 8.68
C ALA A 65 4.73 -2.07 9.76
N MET A 66 6.06 -2.15 9.58
CA MET A 66 6.95 -2.92 10.45
C MET A 66 7.67 -2.01 11.44
N SER A 67 7.83 -2.48 12.68
CA SER A 67 8.68 -1.78 13.65
C SER A 67 10.16 -1.94 13.30
N ARG A 68 10.98 -0.93 13.66
CA ARG A 68 12.44 -0.98 13.57
C ARG A 68 13.00 -2.29 14.11
N ARG A 69 12.61 -2.66 15.34
CA ARG A 69 13.08 -3.87 16.01
C ARG A 69 12.78 -5.13 15.20
N ASN A 70 11.56 -5.29 14.69
CA ASN A 70 11.22 -6.47 13.90
C ASN A 70 12.00 -6.51 12.57
N SER A 71 12.22 -5.35 11.94
CA SER A 71 13.01 -5.27 10.69
C SER A 71 14.45 -5.74 10.90
N TYR A 72 15.15 -5.23 11.92
CA TYR A 72 16.51 -5.67 12.22
C TYR A 72 16.56 -7.12 12.69
N ARG A 73 15.52 -7.61 13.39
CA ARG A 73 15.41 -9.03 13.72
C ARG A 73 15.48 -9.86 12.43
N LEU A 74 14.65 -9.54 11.43
CA LEU A 74 14.62 -10.25 10.14
C LEU A 74 15.93 -10.13 9.36
N LEU A 75 16.58 -8.97 9.39
CA LEU A 75 17.92 -8.79 8.80
C LEU A 75 18.97 -9.67 9.50
N ASP A 76 18.97 -9.74 10.83
CA ASP A 76 19.87 -10.60 11.60
C ASP A 76 19.66 -12.07 11.22
N LEU A 77 18.40 -12.51 11.11
CA LEU A 77 18.08 -13.86 10.65
C LEU A 77 18.66 -14.13 9.27
N GLY A 78 18.42 -13.23 8.32
CA GLY A 78 18.90 -13.42 6.95
C GLY A 78 20.42 -13.47 6.83
N ARG A 79 21.14 -12.67 7.62
CA ARG A 79 22.61 -12.70 7.67
C ARG A 79 23.12 -14.03 8.21
N VAL A 80 22.54 -14.51 9.31
CA VAL A 80 22.89 -15.80 9.91
C VAL A 80 22.60 -16.95 8.95
N VAL A 81 21.44 -16.95 8.30
CA VAL A 81 21.07 -17.98 7.32
C VAL A 81 22.05 -17.98 6.16
N ARG A 82 22.30 -16.83 5.52
CA ARG A 82 23.25 -16.71 4.40
C ARG A 82 24.64 -17.21 4.78
N GLU A 83 25.15 -16.79 5.93
CA GLU A 83 26.49 -17.18 6.37
C GLU A 83 26.63 -18.67 6.65
N ILE A 84 25.57 -19.32 7.17
CA ILE A 84 25.58 -20.78 7.38
C ILE A 84 25.39 -21.52 6.06
N GLU A 85 24.48 -21.06 5.19
CA GLU A 85 24.24 -21.66 3.87
C GLU A 85 25.47 -21.60 2.97
N ASP A 86 26.33 -20.60 3.12
CA ASP A 86 27.59 -20.46 2.36
C ASP A 86 28.54 -21.66 2.52
N PHE A 87 28.46 -22.41 3.63
CA PHE A 87 29.32 -23.58 3.89
C PHE A 87 28.56 -24.86 4.26
N VAL A 88 27.27 -24.77 4.60
CA VAL A 88 26.35 -25.91 4.74
C VAL A 88 25.14 -25.64 3.84
N PRO A 89 25.21 -26.00 2.55
CA PRO A 89 24.08 -25.90 1.65
C PRO A 89 22.89 -26.67 2.19
N HIS A 90 21.70 -26.10 2.11
CA HIS A 90 20.48 -26.69 2.66
C HIS A 90 20.56 -27.02 4.16
N ALA A 91 21.31 -26.23 4.93
CA ALA A 91 21.22 -26.24 6.38
C ALA A 91 19.74 -26.24 6.80
N ALA A 92 19.41 -27.02 7.84
CA ALA A 92 18.05 -27.13 8.34
C ALA A 92 17.43 -25.75 8.60
N GLN A 93 16.09 -25.65 8.62
CA GLN A 93 15.40 -24.37 8.82
C GLN A 93 15.86 -23.66 10.11
N ILE A 94 16.72 -22.65 9.95
CA ILE A 94 17.19 -21.80 11.06
C ILE A 94 16.03 -20.88 11.45
N THR A 95 15.60 -20.97 12.70
CA THR A 95 14.53 -20.10 13.21
C THR A 95 15.09 -18.77 13.69
N GLN A 96 14.21 -17.81 13.95
CA GLN A 96 14.65 -16.56 14.58
C GLN A 96 15.32 -16.75 15.94
N ARG A 97 14.87 -17.76 16.70
CA ARG A 97 15.39 -18.03 18.03
C ARG A 97 16.82 -18.56 17.93
N ASP A 98 17.07 -19.38 16.93
CA ASP A 98 18.39 -19.89 16.61
C ASP A 98 19.33 -18.76 16.20
N ALA A 99 18.90 -17.91 15.25
CA ALA A 99 19.68 -16.74 14.84
C ALA A 99 19.99 -15.81 16.04
N ALA A 100 19.00 -15.53 16.90
CA ALA A 100 19.23 -14.72 18.10
C ALA A 100 20.18 -15.38 19.11
N ALA A 101 20.28 -16.71 19.12
CA ALA A 101 21.20 -17.42 19.99
C ALA A 101 22.65 -17.30 19.53
N ILE A 102 22.89 -17.41 18.22
CA ILE A 102 24.23 -17.57 17.65
C ILE A 102 24.81 -16.30 17.02
N LYS A 103 24.01 -15.29 16.70
CA LYS A 103 24.46 -14.09 15.96
C LYS A 103 25.64 -13.35 16.62
N ASP A 104 25.74 -13.41 17.94
CA ASP A 104 26.80 -12.71 18.70
C ASP A 104 28.13 -13.49 18.69
N ASP A 105 28.12 -14.77 18.30
CA ASP A 105 29.25 -15.72 18.35
C ASP A 105 29.30 -16.61 17.10
N LEU A 106 28.91 -16.05 15.96
CA LEU A 106 28.77 -16.79 14.69
C LEU A 106 30.10 -17.40 14.19
N PRO A 107 31.27 -16.72 14.33
CA PRO A 107 32.55 -17.33 13.97
C PRO A 107 32.90 -18.59 14.76
N ALA A 108 32.63 -18.61 16.07
CA ALA A 108 32.90 -19.80 16.89
C ALA A 108 31.89 -20.92 16.59
N VAL A 109 30.62 -20.58 16.32
CA VAL A 109 29.61 -21.54 15.87
C VAL A 109 30.05 -22.18 14.55
N LYS A 110 30.54 -21.39 13.59
CA LYS A 110 31.09 -21.88 12.33
C LYS A 110 32.27 -22.83 12.54
N ALA A 111 33.23 -22.45 13.39
CA ALA A 111 34.38 -23.29 13.70
C ALA A 111 33.98 -24.64 14.30
N GLU A 112 33.01 -24.64 15.22
CA GLU A 112 32.49 -25.88 15.83
C GLU A 112 31.76 -26.77 14.81
N ILE A 113 30.95 -26.18 13.91
CA ILE A 113 30.27 -26.94 12.85
C ILE A 113 31.30 -27.60 11.93
N VAL A 114 32.30 -26.85 11.46
CA VAL A 114 33.38 -27.37 10.61
C VAL A 114 34.14 -28.49 11.34
N ALA A 115 34.49 -28.31 12.61
CA ALA A 115 35.18 -29.33 13.39
C ALA A 115 34.37 -30.63 13.53
N ARG A 116 33.03 -30.57 13.61
CA ARG A 116 32.17 -31.76 13.62
C ARG A 116 32.11 -32.44 12.25
N ILE A 117 32.05 -31.65 11.18
CA ILE A 117 32.10 -32.16 9.80
C ILE A 117 33.42 -32.90 9.55
N ASP A 118 34.55 -32.33 9.97
CA ASP A 118 35.88 -32.94 9.85
C ASP A 118 36.00 -34.25 10.65
N ARG A 119 35.21 -34.40 11.72
CA ARG A 119 35.09 -35.66 12.50
C ARG A 119 34.10 -36.66 11.89
N GLY A 120 33.53 -36.37 10.72
CA GLY A 120 32.64 -37.25 9.98
C GLY A 120 31.15 -37.07 10.26
N ALA A 121 30.73 -35.98 10.92
CA ALA A 121 29.31 -35.66 11.04
C ALA A 121 28.73 -35.17 9.70
N GLU A 122 27.47 -35.52 9.43
CA GLU A 122 26.74 -35.01 8.28
C GLU A 122 26.53 -33.48 8.43
N PRO A 123 26.84 -32.65 7.40
CA PRO A 123 26.86 -31.19 7.54
C PRO A 123 25.57 -30.54 8.07
N ALA A 124 24.40 -30.95 7.55
CA ALA A 124 23.12 -30.38 7.99
C ALA A 124 22.81 -30.74 9.44
N LYS A 125 23.11 -31.98 9.85
CA LYS A 125 22.97 -32.42 11.23
C LYS A 125 23.94 -31.70 12.17
N ALA A 126 25.20 -31.55 11.77
CA ALA A 126 26.21 -30.82 12.55
C ALA A 126 25.78 -29.38 12.82
N ALA A 127 25.29 -28.67 11.79
CA ALA A 127 24.75 -27.33 11.95
C ALA A 127 23.57 -27.29 12.92
N THR A 128 22.60 -28.20 12.74
CA THR A 128 21.40 -28.27 13.58
C THR A 128 21.74 -28.51 15.05
N ASP A 129 22.62 -29.46 15.33
CA ASP A 129 23.00 -29.84 16.70
C ASP A 129 23.75 -28.71 17.41
N VAL A 130 24.75 -28.10 16.75
CA VAL A 130 25.54 -27.00 17.34
C VAL A 130 24.64 -25.79 17.65
N ILE A 131 23.74 -25.44 16.73
CA ILE A 131 22.82 -24.33 16.90
C ILE A 131 21.84 -24.60 18.05
N ALA A 132 21.30 -25.82 18.13
CA ALA A 132 20.41 -26.23 19.22
C ALA A 132 21.11 -26.22 20.58
N GLU A 133 22.36 -26.68 20.65
CA GLU A 133 23.18 -26.65 21.87
C GLU A 133 23.47 -25.21 22.32
N LYS A 134 23.89 -24.33 21.40
CA LYS A 134 24.14 -22.91 21.69
C LYS A 134 22.87 -22.21 22.19
N ARG A 135 21.72 -22.51 21.60
CA ARG A 135 20.43 -22.01 22.07
C ARG A 135 20.11 -22.51 23.48
N ALA A 136 20.25 -23.80 23.74
CA ALA A 136 20.01 -24.38 25.06
C ALA A 136 20.94 -23.77 26.13
N ALA A 137 22.21 -23.54 25.80
CA ALA A 137 23.17 -22.88 26.68
C ALA A 137 22.76 -21.43 26.99
N LYS A 138 22.34 -20.65 25.99
CA LYS A 138 21.88 -19.26 26.18
C LYS A 138 20.61 -19.19 27.03
N ASP A 139 19.67 -20.11 26.81
CA ASP A 139 18.45 -20.22 27.62
C ASP A 139 18.78 -20.54 29.08
N LYS A 140 19.68 -21.50 29.33
CA LYS A 140 20.14 -21.83 30.68
C LYS A 140 20.82 -20.64 31.36
N ALA A 141 21.74 -19.97 30.67
CA ALA A 141 22.43 -18.79 31.20
C ALA A 141 21.45 -17.67 31.55
N LYS A 142 20.41 -17.46 30.74
CA LYS A 142 19.34 -16.50 31.04
C LYS A 142 18.58 -16.88 32.31
N VAL A 143 18.19 -18.14 32.45
CA VAL A 143 17.49 -18.63 33.65
C VAL A 143 18.36 -18.46 34.90
N ASP A 144 19.66 -18.73 34.80
CA ASP A 144 20.60 -18.56 35.89
C ASP A 144 20.78 -17.08 36.26
N HIS A 145 20.89 -16.20 35.27
CA HIS A 145 20.94 -14.75 35.49
C HIS A 145 19.65 -14.21 36.11
N ASP A 146 18.48 -14.68 35.66
CA ASP A 146 17.19 -14.31 36.26
C ASP A 146 17.11 -14.80 37.72
N ARG A 147 17.59 -16.01 38.01
CA ARG A 147 17.67 -16.53 39.39
C ARG A 147 18.61 -15.68 40.26
N GLN A 148 19.80 -15.33 39.76
CA GLN A 148 20.76 -14.48 40.46
C GLN A 148 20.18 -13.08 40.73
N ARG A 149 19.46 -12.53 39.76
CA ARG A 149 18.78 -11.24 39.89
C ARG A 149 17.70 -11.28 40.96
N GLU A 150 16.89 -12.34 41.01
CA GLU A 150 15.87 -12.49 42.05
C GLU A 150 16.49 -12.71 43.43
N GLN A 151 17.55 -13.52 43.54
CA GLN A 151 18.31 -13.67 44.79
C GLN A 151 18.89 -12.33 45.26
N SER A 152 19.50 -11.57 44.35
CA SER A 152 20.04 -10.24 44.64
C SER A 152 18.93 -9.28 45.08
N ARG A 153 17.76 -9.35 44.44
CA ARG A 153 16.59 -8.54 44.80
C ARG A 153 16.03 -8.91 46.18
N ALA A 154 16.01 -10.20 46.51
CA ALA A 154 15.56 -10.69 47.81
C ALA A 154 16.53 -10.29 48.93
N ALA A 155 17.83 -10.26 48.64
CA ALA A 155 18.90 -9.86 49.58
C ALA A 155 19.01 -8.33 49.79
N LEU A 156 18.26 -7.51 49.05
CA LEU A 156 18.27 -6.06 49.24
C LEU A 156 17.79 -5.66 50.65
N PRO A 157 18.40 -4.62 51.27
CA PRO A 157 17.88 -4.04 52.50
C PRO A 157 16.45 -3.53 52.35
N ASP A 158 15.67 -3.58 53.42
CA ASP A 158 14.25 -3.21 53.40
C ASP A 158 14.01 -1.76 53.00
N ALA A 159 14.89 -0.84 53.41
CA ALA A 159 14.84 0.56 52.98
C ALA A 159 14.97 0.70 51.45
N VAL A 160 15.79 -0.12 50.80
CA VAL A 160 15.95 -0.10 49.33
C VAL A 160 14.74 -0.73 48.65
N LYS A 161 14.19 -1.80 49.21
CA LYS A 161 12.93 -2.41 48.70
C LYS A 161 11.79 -1.40 48.73
N GLN A 162 11.62 -0.67 49.84
CA GLN A 162 10.62 0.39 50.00
C GLN A 162 10.84 1.54 49.01
N HIS A 163 12.08 1.97 48.80
CA HIS A 163 12.37 3.01 47.82
C HIS A 163 12.04 2.58 46.38
N VAL A 164 12.35 1.32 46.01
CA VAL A 164 12.03 0.77 44.68
C VAL A 164 10.52 0.66 44.46
N THR A 165 9.75 0.25 45.47
CA THR A 165 8.28 0.18 45.36
C THR A 165 7.67 1.57 45.23
N THR A 166 8.08 2.54 46.05
CA THR A 166 7.60 3.93 45.96
C THR A 166 7.94 4.54 44.60
N ARG A 167 9.16 4.32 44.08
CA ARG A 167 9.56 4.76 42.73
C ARG A 167 8.73 4.06 41.65
N GLY A 168 8.43 2.77 41.82
CA GLY A 168 7.58 1.99 40.90
C GLY A 168 6.18 2.58 40.79
N VAL A 169 5.56 2.90 41.93
CA VAL A 169 4.23 3.54 42.00
C VAL A 169 4.24 4.95 41.40
N ALA A 170 5.29 5.73 41.65
CA ALA A 170 5.45 7.05 41.04
C ALA A 170 5.57 6.95 39.50
N LYS A 171 6.32 5.97 39.00
CA LYS A 171 6.48 5.73 37.56
C LYS A 171 5.16 5.32 36.91
N THR A 172 4.41 4.38 37.48
CA THR A 172 3.12 3.96 36.89
C THR A 172 2.11 5.10 36.87
N LYS A 173 2.09 5.96 37.90
CA LYS A 173 1.28 7.19 37.87
C LYS A 173 1.71 8.14 36.75
N ALA A 174 3.01 8.36 36.59
CA ALA A 174 3.54 9.23 35.53
C ALA A 174 3.24 8.69 34.12
N ASP A 175 3.43 7.39 33.89
CA ASP A 175 3.12 6.75 32.59
C ASP A 175 1.61 6.84 32.30
N GLY A 176 0.75 6.65 33.30
CA GLY A 176 -0.71 6.83 33.17
C GLY A 176 -1.09 8.26 32.78
N SER A 177 -0.54 9.27 33.46
CA SER A 177 -0.78 10.68 33.09
C SER A 177 -0.26 11.04 31.70
N ASN A 178 0.86 10.43 31.27
CA ASN A 178 1.42 10.70 29.96
C ASN A 178 0.53 10.12 28.84
N VAL A 179 -0.03 8.92 29.03
CA VAL A 179 -1.00 8.34 28.09
C VAL A 179 -2.24 9.22 27.98
N GLU A 180 -2.82 9.65 29.10
CA GLU A 180 -3.96 10.58 29.09
C GLU A 180 -3.65 11.90 28.37
N THR A 181 -2.43 12.41 28.54
CA THR A 181 -2.00 13.65 27.86
C THR A 181 -1.84 13.44 26.35
N VAL A 182 -1.27 12.31 25.92
CA VAL A 182 -1.09 11.96 24.50
C VAL A 182 -2.43 11.75 23.81
N ASP A 183 -3.37 11.06 24.46
CA ASP A 183 -4.72 10.86 23.95
C ASP A 183 -5.42 12.21 23.78
N ARG A 184 -5.32 13.08 24.80
CA ARG A 184 -5.91 14.42 24.74
C ARG A 184 -5.32 15.29 23.63
N VAL A 185 -4.00 15.23 23.41
CA VAL A 185 -3.34 15.94 22.31
C VAL A 185 -3.86 15.42 20.96
N SER A 186 -4.00 14.10 20.81
CA SER A 186 -4.50 13.48 19.58
C SER A 186 -5.93 13.94 19.25
N GLU A 187 -6.82 13.95 20.24
CA GLU A 187 -8.19 14.48 20.09
C GLU A 187 -8.20 15.96 19.67
N LEU A 188 -7.35 16.77 20.29
CA LEU A 188 -7.25 18.20 19.99
C LEU A 188 -6.74 18.43 18.56
N GLU A 189 -5.75 17.66 18.12
CA GLU A 189 -5.22 17.74 16.75
C GLU A 189 -6.25 17.32 15.69
N GLU A 190 -7.08 16.30 15.98
CA GLU A 190 -8.21 15.93 15.11
C GLU A 190 -9.26 17.03 15.03
N ARG A 191 -9.62 17.62 16.17
CA ARG A 191 -10.56 18.75 16.21
C ARG A 191 -10.01 19.98 15.47
N VAL A 192 -8.72 20.28 15.61
CA VAL A 192 -8.06 21.38 14.88
C VAL A 192 -8.11 21.11 13.38
N ARG A 193 -7.76 19.89 12.93
CA ARG A 193 -7.87 19.51 11.52
C ARG A 193 -9.29 19.66 10.98
N GLY A 194 -10.30 19.25 11.75
CA GLY A 194 -11.71 19.43 11.38
C GLY A 194 -12.07 20.92 11.23
N LEU A 195 -11.72 21.74 12.22
CA LEU A 195 -11.98 23.18 12.19
C LEU A 195 -11.22 23.90 11.06
N GLU A 196 -10.01 23.47 10.73
CA GLU A 196 -9.26 24.01 9.61
C GLU A 196 -9.91 23.66 8.27
N ALA A 197 -10.40 22.44 8.10
CA ALA A 197 -11.15 22.02 6.93
C ALA A 197 -12.47 22.79 6.78
N ASP A 198 -13.22 22.96 7.88
CA ASP A 198 -14.46 23.74 7.89
C ASP A 198 -14.19 25.20 7.55
N ASN A 199 -13.16 25.81 8.14
CA ASN A 199 -12.75 27.18 7.82
C ASN A 199 -12.30 27.33 6.36
N ALA A 200 -11.61 26.33 5.80
CA ALA A 200 -11.24 26.34 4.39
C ALA A 200 -12.49 26.28 3.48
N SER A 201 -13.47 25.45 3.84
CA SER A 201 -14.76 25.35 3.14
C SER A 201 -15.53 26.68 3.20
N LEU A 202 -15.67 27.26 4.39
CA LEU A 202 -16.35 28.55 4.58
C LEU A 202 -15.65 29.69 3.84
N LYS A 203 -14.31 29.71 3.82
CA LYS A 203 -13.55 30.68 3.01
C LYS A 203 -13.80 30.51 1.52
N ALA A 204 -13.82 29.27 1.03
CA ALA A 204 -14.11 28.98 -0.38
C ALA A 204 -15.56 29.36 -0.75
N GLU A 205 -16.52 29.16 0.16
CA GLU A 205 -17.90 29.58 -0.04
C GLU A 205 -18.02 31.11 -0.04
N ASN A 206 -17.44 31.80 0.95
CA ASN A 206 -17.42 33.26 1.02
C ASN A 206 -16.74 33.88 -0.21
N ALA A 207 -15.72 33.23 -0.78
CA ALA A 207 -15.06 33.71 -2.00
C ALA A 207 -16.02 33.81 -3.20
N LYS A 208 -17.05 32.95 -3.28
CA LYS A 208 -18.08 33.02 -4.34
C LYS A 208 -18.90 34.30 -4.29
N PHE A 209 -18.98 34.91 -3.11
CA PHE A 209 -19.74 36.13 -2.86
C PHE A 209 -18.85 37.37 -2.75
N ALA A 210 -17.54 37.25 -2.97
CA ALA A 210 -16.59 38.37 -2.82
C ALA A 210 -16.96 39.55 -3.74
N ASP A 211 -17.28 39.28 -4.99
CA ASP A 211 -17.64 40.32 -5.96
C ASP A 211 -18.98 40.99 -5.61
N MET A 212 -19.97 40.19 -5.18
CA MET A 212 -21.26 40.69 -4.70
C MET A 212 -21.09 41.55 -3.44
N TRP A 213 -20.16 41.19 -2.55
CA TRP A 213 -19.85 41.97 -1.36
C TRP A 213 -19.27 43.34 -1.71
N VAL A 214 -18.37 43.42 -2.70
CA VAL A 214 -17.83 44.70 -3.19
C VAL A 214 -18.95 45.59 -3.75
N GLN A 215 -19.85 45.02 -4.56
CA GLN A 215 -21.01 45.74 -5.09
C GLN A 215 -21.93 46.22 -3.95
N TYR A 216 -22.17 45.36 -2.95
CA TYR A 216 -22.94 45.71 -1.77
C TYR A 216 -22.30 46.86 -0.98
N GLN A 217 -20.96 46.89 -0.83
CA GLN A 217 -20.29 48.00 -0.18
C GLN A 217 -20.38 49.32 -0.97
N GLN A 218 -20.46 49.25 -2.31
CA GLN A 218 -20.53 50.42 -3.17
C GLN A 218 -21.92 51.05 -3.24
N GLY A 219 -23.00 50.26 -3.11
CA GLY A 219 -24.36 50.76 -3.29
C GLY A 219 -25.47 49.90 -2.72
N GLY A 220 -25.15 48.99 -1.78
CA GLY A 220 -26.12 48.08 -1.18
C GLY A 220 -26.66 47.05 -2.18
N PHE A 221 -27.87 46.54 -1.91
CA PHE A 221 -28.49 45.53 -2.77
C PHE A 221 -28.83 46.03 -4.17
N GLU A 222 -29.06 47.32 -4.36
CA GLU A 222 -29.36 47.91 -5.68
C GLU A 222 -28.19 47.73 -6.66
N ALA A 223 -26.96 47.97 -6.19
CA ALA A 223 -25.76 47.76 -7.02
C ALA A 223 -25.52 46.29 -7.35
N VAL A 224 -25.84 45.37 -6.43
CA VAL A 224 -25.75 43.91 -6.65
C VAL A 224 -26.77 43.44 -7.70
N ILE A 225 -28.01 43.91 -7.58
CA ILE A 225 -29.10 43.58 -8.52
C ILE A 225 -28.74 44.08 -9.91
N ALA A 226 -28.31 45.34 -10.04
CA ALA A 226 -27.92 45.91 -11.33
C ALA A 226 -26.78 45.12 -12.00
N GLY A 227 -25.78 44.70 -11.24
CA GLY A 227 -24.69 43.85 -11.75
C GLY A 227 -25.17 42.49 -12.23
N LYS A 228 -26.09 41.85 -11.50
CA LYS A 228 -26.68 40.55 -11.88
C LYS A 228 -27.61 40.67 -13.08
N ASP A 229 -28.36 41.75 -13.20
CA ASP A 229 -29.21 42.01 -14.36
C ASP A 229 -28.38 42.18 -15.65
N GLU A 230 -27.19 42.78 -15.57
CA GLU A 230 -26.23 42.82 -16.68
C GLU A 230 -25.75 41.42 -17.06
N GLU A 231 -25.35 40.61 -16.08
CA GLU A 231 -24.91 39.24 -16.31
C GLU A 231 -26.02 38.41 -17.00
N ILE A 232 -27.25 38.48 -16.51
CA ILE A 232 -28.41 37.82 -17.11
C ILE A 232 -28.63 38.28 -18.55
N ARG A 233 -28.51 39.58 -18.83
CA ARG A 233 -28.66 40.12 -20.18
C ARG A 233 -27.61 39.55 -21.13
N THR A 234 -26.35 39.55 -20.73
CA THR A 234 -25.24 39.02 -21.56
C THR A 234 -25.39 37.52 -21.84
N LEU A 235 -25.78 36.73 -20.82
CA LEU A 235 -26.02 35.30 -20.96
C LEU A 235 -27.20 35.00 -21.89
N ASN A 236 -28.30 35.75 -21.77
CA ASN A 236 -29.44 35.61 -22.67
C ASN A 236 -29.08 35.97 -24.12
N ALA A 237 -28.29 37.03 -24.33
CA ALA A 237 -27.82 37.39 -25.67
C ALA A 237 -26.96 36.26 -26.28
N ARG A 238 -26.03 35.68 -25.51
CA ARG A 238 -25.24 34.53 -25.97
C ARG A 238 -26.10 33.32 -26.28
N LEU A 239 -27.08 32.99 -25.42
CA LEU A 239 -27.99 31.86 -25.63
C LEU A 239 -28.79 32.01 -26.93
N ILE A 240 -29.28 33.23 -27.22
CA ILE A 240 -30.00 33.54 -28.45
C ILE A 240 -29.06 33.33 -29.64
N GLN A 241 -27.86 33.88 -29.61
CA GLN A 241 -26.88 33.73 -30.70
C GLN A 241 -26.51 32.26 -30.93
N GLU A 242 -26.20 31.50 -29.88
CA GLU A 242 -25.92 30.07 -29.99
C GLU A 242 -27.11 29.28 -30.56
N SER A 243 -28.33 29.68 -30.24
CA SER A 243 -29.55 29.07 -30.77
C SER A 243 -29.74 29.38 -32.25
N GLU A 244 -29.49 30.63 -32.66
CA GLU A 244 -29.53 31.06 -34.05
C GLU A 244 -28.47 30.37 -34.89
N ASP A 245 -27.24 30.26 -34.37
CA ASP A 245 -26.14 29.54 -35.02
C ASP A 245 -26.49 28.06 -35.20
N LYS A 246 -27.01 27.39 -34.16
CA LYS A 246 -27.49 26.00 -34.24
C LYS A 246 -28.62 25.85 -35.26
N ALA A 247 -29.59 26.76 -35.27
CA ALA A 247 -30.67 26.74 -36.26
C ALA A 247 -30.15 26.97 -37.68
N GLY A 248 -29.15 27.85 -37.85
CA GLY A 248 -28.47 28.12 -39.11
C GLY A 248 -27.70 26.90 -39.63
N TRP A 249 -26.95 26.22 -38.76
CA TRP A 249 -26.27 24.96 -39.07
C TRP A 249 -27.27 23.88 -39.49
N MET A 250 -28.38 23.73 -38.77
CA MET A 250 -29.45 22.78 -39.13
C MET A 250 -30.08 23.08 -40.49
N LYS A 251 -30.37 24.36 -40.80
CA LYS A 251 -30.90 24.75 -42.12
C LYS A 251 -29.92 24.44 -43.24
N ARG A 252 -28.63 24.75 -43.04
CA ARG A 252 -27.57 24.41 -43.99
C ARG A 252 -27.52 22.90 -44.20
N ALA A 253 -27.44 22.11 -43.12
CA ALA A 253 -27.40 20.65 -43.19
C ALA A 253 -28.59 20.07 -43.98
N LYS A 254 -29.82 20.53 -43.72
CA LYS A 254 -31.00 20.14 -44.50
C LYS A 254 -30.92 20.54 -45.98
N GLY A 255 -30.35 21.71 -46.28
CA GLY A 255 -30.13 22.14 -47.66
C GLY A 255 -29.13 21.25 -48.41
N TRP A 256 -28.04 20.86 -47.75
CA TRP A 256 -27.08 19.87 -48.28
C TRP A 256 -27.74 18.50 -48.47
N GLN A 257 -28.53 18.05 -47.50
CA GLN A 257 -29.29 16.80 -47.59
C GLN A 257 -30.25 16.80 -48.78
N LYS A 258 -31.02 17.87 -48.98
CA LYS A 258 -31.94 17.99 -50.12
C LYS A 258 -31.20 17.94 -51.46
N ARG A 259 -30.11 18.70 -51.61
CA ARG A 259 -29.29 18.69 -52.85
C ARG A 259 -28.72 17.31 -53.14
N ALA A 260 -28.28 16.58 -52.11
CA ALA A 260 -27.82 15.21 -52.27
C ALA A 260 -28.96 14.32 -52.81
N THR A 261 -30.15 14.40 -52.21
CA THR A 261 -31.33 13.67 -52.69
C THR A 261 -31.72 14.04 -54.13
N ASP A 262 -31.75 15.34 -54.48
CA ASP A 262 -32.07 15.81 -55.83
C ASP A 262 -31.05 15.33 -56.89
N LEU A 263 -29.78 15.16 -56.51
CA LEU A 263 -28.72 14.58 -57.34
C LEU A 263 -28.77 13.04 -57.39
N GLY A 264 -29.81 12.41 -56.85
CA GLY A 264 -30.00 10.96 -56.86
C GLY A 264 -29.24 10.21 -55.77
N TRP A 265 -28.64 10.91 -54.80
CA TRP A 265 -28.00 10.28 -53.65
C TRP A 265 -29.07 9.97 -52.60
N SER A 266 -29.56 8.72 -52.59
CA SER A 266 -30.33 8.16 -51.48
C SER A 266 -29.42 7.47 -50.47
N GLY A 267 -29.83 7.45 -49.20
CA GLY A 267 -29.16 6.64 -48.17
C GLY A 267 -29.33 5.13 -48.36
N ASP A 268 -30.15 4.74 -49.33
CA ASP A 268 -30.42 3.36 -49.72
C ASP A 268 -29.82 3.11 -51.11
N VAL A 269 -28.82 2.23 -51.18
CA VAL A 269 -28.16 1.83 -52.43
C VAL A 269 -28.88 0.59 -52.93
N VAL A 270 -29.81 0.74 -53.88
CA VAL A 270 -30.35 -0.42 -54.61
C VAL A 270 -29.35 -0.80 -55.70
N ILE A 271 -28.58 -1.86 -55.48
CA ILE A 271 -27.68 -2.46 -56.47
C ILE A 271 -28.52 -3.48 -57.29
N PRO A 272 -28.75 -3.27 -58.59
CA PRO A 272 -29.34 -4.30 -59.43
C PRO A 272 -28.34 -5.46 -59.57
N LEU A 273 -28.76 -6.67 -59.17
CA LEU A 273 -28.00 -7.89 -59.41
C LEU A 273 -28.48 -8.52 -60.72
N ASP A 274 -27.85 -8.16 -61.85
CA ASP A 274 -27.94 -8.89 -63.12
C ASP A 274 -26.80 -9.94 -63.15
N PRO A 275 -26.83 -11.10 -63.87
CA PRO A 275 -27.22 -11.25 -65.29
C PRO A 275 -27.82 -12.62 -65.74
N ARG A 276 -28.27 -12.71 -67.01
CA ARG A 276 -28.29 -13.86 -67.97
C ARG A 276 -29.56 -13.79 -68.83
N SER A 277 -29.61 -14.00 -70.15
CA SER A 277 -28.66 -14.51 -71.13
C SER A 277 -29.05 -13.95 -72.51
N SER A 278 -28.05 -13.80 -73.37
CA SER A 278 -28.15 -13.75 -74.81
C SER A 278 -28.86 -15.00 -75.37
N ASP A 279 -29.81 -14.83 -76.29
CA ASP A 279 -29.77 -15.36 -77.67
C ASP A 279 -31.17 -15.37 -78.32
N ASP A 280 -31.15 -15.20 -79.65
CA ASP A 280 -32.18 -15.50 -80.66
C ASP A 280 -33.48 -14.65 -80.70
N GLU A 281 -33.57 -13.76 -81.69
CA GLU A 281 -34.16 -14.15 -82.99
C GLU A 281 -33.95 -13.11 -84.08
N VAL A 282 -33.76 -13.64 -85.29
CA VAL A 282 -33.47 -13.00 -86.57
C VAL A 282 -34.80 -12.62 -87.27
N ILE A 283 -34.67 -11.82 -88.35
CA ILE A 283 -35.62 -11.58 -89.48
C ILE A 283 -36.32 -10.20 -89.35
N SER A 284 -35.91 -9.13 -90.02
CA SER A 284 -35.64 -8.84 -91.46
C SER A 284 -36.88 -8.50 -92.31
N LEU A 285 -36.78 -7.32 -92.93
CA LEU A 285 -37.40 -6.79 -94.17
C LEU A 285 -38.82 -6.22 -94.15
N GLY A 286 -38.84 -4.90 -94.43
CA GLY A 286 -39.93 -4.07 -94.91
C GLY A 286 -39.41 -2.66 -95.15
#